data_AF-A0A9D5Q7B2-F1
#
_entry.id   AF-A0A9D5Q7B2-F1
#
_cell.length_a   1.000
_cell.length_b   1.000
_cell.length_c   1.000
_cell.angle_alpha   90.00
_cell.angle_beta   90.00
_cell.angle_gamma   90.00
#
_symmetry.space_group_name_H-M   'P 1'
#
loop_
_entity.id
_entity.type
_entity.pdbx_description
1 polymer ?
#
loop_
_entity_poly.entity_id
_entity_poly.type
_entity_poly.pdbx_seq_one_letter_code
_entity_poly.pdbx_strand_id
1 'polypeptide(L)'
;MSLPNSSWPAPSSSSTKPASGSVSASQNDGQHNRMMMKKTTTTSEALIEATLATNPQEHLTDVRIGLGYTAIQLSSGHCGLACLLRHKLDQDTCSLLDHAGTLTGMKASHAVPLLRTPNVVTASVGLATINALAAKHLPPPPSDDPPLSDLLHLTPDDRIAMIGHIEPIIQHIKPRVTHLWVFDEAKTHMPGIIPLHRQPELLPQCTVAILSATSILNHTIDALFAMTTQAREICLMGPSTPLIPAVFQPRGVTLLAGRQITNASKLLQVVSEAGGTRRFKKITKKVNIVLTPEPKKT
;
A
#
# COMPACT_ATOMS: atom_id res chain seq x y z
N MET A 1 -25.02 -18.55 32.48
CA MET A 1 -25.13 -19.58 31.43
C MET A 1 -23.95 -19.37 30.49
N SER A 2 -23.01 -20.31 30.52
CA SER A 2 -21.66 -20.17 29.96
C SER A 2 -21.64 -20.60 28.49
N LEU A 3 -21.01 -19.79 27.63
CA LEU A 3 -20.78 -20.10 26.22
C LEU A 3 -19.57 -21.04 26.08
N PRO A 4 -19.59 -21.99 25.12
CA PRO A 4 -18.48 -22.92 24.94
C PRO A 4 -17.31 -22.31 24.15
N ASN A 5 -16.10 -22.53 24.69
CA ASN A 5 -14.81 -22.32 24.03
C ASN A 5 -14.69 -23.18 22.77
N SER A 6 -14.44 -22.57 21.62
CA SER A 6 -13.95 -23.27 20.42
C SER A 6 -12.45 -23.04 20.26
N SER A 7 -11.67 -23.98 20.78
CA SER A 7 -10.23 -24.10 20.57
C SER A 7 -9.91 -24.65 19.18
N TRP A 8 -8.90 -24.06 18.53
CA TRP A 8 -8.30 -24.53 17.28
C TRP A 8 -7.70 -25.95 17.43
N PRO A 9 -7.77 -26.83 16.41
CA PRO A 9 -7.17 -28.16 16.51
C PRO A 9 -5.65 -28.12 16.21
N ALA A 10 -4.85 -28.69 17.11
CA ALA A 10 -3.44 -29.02 16.90
C ALA A 10 -3.30 -30.37 16.17
N PRO A 11 -2.27 -30.57 15.34
CA PRO A 11 -2.05 -31.83 14.62
C PRO A 11 -1.51 -32.93 15.54
N SER A 12 -2.07 -34.13 15.40
CA SER A 12 -1.75 -35.35 16.13
C SER A 12 -0.36 -35.89 15.82
N SER A 13 0.41 -36.19 16.86
CA SER A 13 1.64 -36.99 16.82
C SER A 13 1.31 -38.48 16.81
N SER A 14 1.83 -39.23 15.84
CA SER A 14 1.94 -40.68 15.93
C SER A 14 3.40 -41.11 15.72
N SER A 15 3.97 -41.65 16.78
CA SER A 15 5.31 -42.23 16.87
C SER A 15 5.32 -43.68 16.40
N THR A 16 6.18 -44.02 15.44
CA THR A 16 6.73 -45.37 15.27
C THR A 16 8.18 -45.28 14.77
N LYS A 17 9.08 -46.00 15.44
CA LYS A 17 10.47 -46.31 15.08
C LYS A 17 10.78 -47.69 15.69
N PRO A 18 11.87 -48.39 15.30
CA PRO A 18 12.68 -48.27 14.09
C PRO A 18 12.96 -49.65 13.42
N ALA A 19 13.56 -49.64 12.23
CA ALA A 19 14.33 -50.78 11.73
C ALA A 19 15.67 -50.30 11.15
N SER A 20 16.69 -51.06 11.48
CA SER A 20 18.13 -50.89 11.28
C SER A 20 18.59 -50.93 9.82
N GLY A 21 19.59 -50.11 9.48
CA GLY A 21 20.35 -50.22 8.25
C GLY A 21 21.55 -49.26 8.25
N SER A 22 22.71 -49.76 8.64
CA SER A 22 24.01 -49.10 8.60
C SER A 22 24.67 -49.27 7.24
N VAL A 23 24.98 -48.18 6.51
CA VAL A 23 26.17 -48.10 5.64
C VAL A 23 26.64 -46.64 5.58
N SER A 24 27.95 -46.50 5.71
CA SER A 24 28.79 -45.30 5.80
C SER A 24 28.66 -44.32 4.63
N ALA A 25 28.64 -43.02 4.97
CA ALA A 25 28.87 -41.91 4.08
C ALA A 25 30.37 -41.75 3.77
N SER A 26 30.70 -41.60 2.48
CA SER A 26 31.92 -40.94 2.04
C SER A 26 31.57 -39.87 1.01
N GLN A 27 31.79 -38.63 1.45
CA GLN A 27 32.05 -37.39 0.72
C GLN A 27 31.91 -37.41 -0.81
N ASN A 28 30.99 -36.60 -1.31
CA ASN A 28 31.25 -35.80 -2.51
C ASN A 28 30.49 -34.47 -2.40
N ASP A 29 31.11 -33.54 -1.68
CA ASP A 29 30.80 -32.12 -1.71
C ASP A 29 31.18 -31.55 -3.09
N GLY A 30 30.32 -30.68 -3.63
CA GLY A 30 30.71 -29.79 -4.71
C GLY A 30 29.69 -29.69 -5.82
N GLN A 31 29.17 -28.48 -6.01
CA GLN A 31 28.47 -28.05 -7.22
C GLN A 31 27.07 -28.62 -7.46
N HIS A 32 26.14 -28.34 -6.56
CA HIS A 32 24.78 -27.98 -6.99
C HIS A 32 24.34 -26.72 -6.24
N ASN A 33 25.14 -25.67 -6.37
CA ASN A 33 24.75 -24.30 -6.09
C ASN A 33 23.75 -23.87 -7.18
N ARG A 34 22.54 -24.44 -7.14
CA ARG A 34 21.43 -24.06 -8.02
C ARG A 34 20.93 -22.71 -7.51
N MET A 35 21.46 -21.68 -8.13
CA MET A 35 20.96 -20.31 -8.24
C MET A 35 19.45 -20.24 -8.00
N MET A 36 19.04 -20.12 -6.73
CA MET A 36 17.71 -19.65 -6.39
C MET A 36 17.68 -18.19 -6.80
N MET A 37 16.96 -17.88 -7.87
CA MET A 37 16.46 -16.52 -8.07
C MET A 37 15.83 -16.10 -6.74
N LYS A 38 16.44 -15.14 -6.02
CA LYS A 38 15.83 -14.55 -4.83
C LYS A 38 14.47 -14.02 -5.28
N LYS A 39 13.39 -14.72 -4.91
CA LYS A 39 12.03 -14.30 -5.21
C LYS A 39 11.89 -12.92 -4.59
N THR A 40 11.77 -11.89 -5.42
CA THR A 40 11.63 -10.52 -4.91
C THR A 40 10.30 -10.47 -4.18
N THR A 41 10.34 -10.19 -2.87
CA THR A 41 9.15 -10.07 -2.02
C THR A 41 8.23 -9.00 -2.61
N THR A 42 6.93 -9.29 -2.72
CA THR A 42 5.95 -8.30 -3.23
C THR A 42 5.91 -7.08 -2.33
N THR A 43 5.42 -5.95 -2.86
CA THR A 43 5.30 -4.72 -2.05
C THR A 43 4.40 -4.95 -0.84
N SER A 44 3.27 -5.66 -1.01
CA SER A 44 2.35 -5.97 0.09
C SER A 44 3.00 -6.84 1.17
N GLU A 45 3.77 -7.86 0.80
CA GLU A 45 4.49 -8.68 1.79
C GLU A 45 5.55 -7.87 2.54
N ALA A 46 6.33 -7.03 1.84
CA ALA A 46 7.34 -6.19 2.49
C ALA A 46 6.72 -5.17 3.47
N LEU A 47 5.55 -4.62 3.14
CA LEU A 47 4.80 -3.76 4.06
C LEU A 47 4.34 -4.53 5.31
N ILE A 48 3.82 -5.75 5.13
CA ILE A 48 3.37 -6.60 6.23
C ILE A 48 4.56 -6.92 7.15
N GLU A 49 5.66 -7.41 6.59
CA GLU A 49 6.88 -7.76 7.34
C GLU A 49 7.45 -6.57 8.11
N ALA A 50 7.66 -5.43 7.45
CA ALA A 50 8.22 -4.23 8.08
C ALA A 50 7.34 -3.72 9.24
N THR A 51 6.02 -3.83 9.08
CA THR A 51 5.07 -3.33 10.07
C THR A 51 4.94 -4.28 11.27
N LEU A 52 4.87 -5.59 11.03
CA LEU A 52 4.79 -6.60 12.08
C LEU A 52 6.06 -6.65 12.94
N ALA A 53 7.22 -6.35 12.35
CA ALA A 53 8.49 -6.30 13.08
C ALA A 53 8.54 -5.19 14.15
N THR A 54 7.70 -4.15 14.04
CA THR A 54 7.83 -2.94 14.88
C THR A 54 6.74 -2.79 15.94
N ASN A 55 5.53 -3.30 15.74
CA ASN A 55 4.40 -2.98 16.65
C ASN A 55 3.33 -4.09 16.77
N PRO A 56 3.66 -5.29 17.31
CA PRO A 56 2.75 -6.43 17.30
C PRO A 56 1.59 -6.38 18.33
N GLN A 57 1.59 -5.42 19.27
CA GLN A 57 0.67 -5.45 20.43
C GLN A 57 -0.51 -4.47 20.37
N GLU A 58 -0.56 -3.59 19.36
CA GLU A 58 -1.69 -2.67 19.22
C GLU A 58 -2.97 -3.40 18.80
N HIS A 59 -4.13 -2.84 19.13
CA HIS A 59 -5.43 -3.33 18.70
C HIS A 59 -6.27 -2.20 18.10
N LEU A 60 -7.18 -2.58 17.21
CA LEU A 60 -8.09 -1.68 16.52
C LEU A 60 -9.17 -1.20 17.52
N THR A 61 -9.21 0.09 17.83
CA THR A 61 -10.17 0.67 18.78
C THR A 61 -11.39 1.26 18.10
N ASP A 62 -11.26 1.74 16.87
CA ASP A 62 -12.39 2.17 16.03
C ASP A 62 -12.10 1.81 14.57
N VAL A 63 -13.12 1.29 13.90
CA VAL A 63 -13.07 0.81 12.51
C VAL A 63 -14.23 1.42 11.74
N ARG A 64 -13.93 2.29 10.78
CA ARG A 64 -14.93 2.92 9.90
C ARG A 64 -14.65 2.56 8.46
N ILE A 65 -15.58 1.87 7.83
CA ILE A 65 -15.53 1.56 6.40
C ILE A 65 -16.59 2.42 5.71
N GLY A 66 -16.17 3.58 5.22
CA GLY A 66 -17.02 4.49 4.47
C GLY A 66 -16.93 4.27 2.96
N LEU A 67 -17.85 4.86 2.19
CA LEU A 67 -17.90 4.66 0.73
C LEU A 67 -16.68 5.22 -0.03
N GLY A 68 -15.85 6.06 0.60
CA GLY A 68 -14.63 6.59 -0.03
C GLY A 68 -13.34 6.03 0.57
N TYR A 69 -13.35 5.70 1.85
CA TYR A 69 -12.17 5.37 2.63
C TYR A 69 -12.51 4.42 3.77
N THR A 70 -11.54 3.62 4.16
CA THR A 70 -11.48 2.91 5.43
C THR A 70 -10.56 3.68 6.37
N ALA A 71 -11.02 3.92 7.60
CA ALA A 71 -10.25 4.53 8.68
C ALA A 71 -10.15 3.56 9.86
N ILE A 72 -8.93 3.43 10.38
CA ILE A 72 -8.62 2.60 11.54
C ILE A 72 -7.96 3.47 12.59
N GLN A 73 -8.47 3.43 13.82
CA GLN A 73 -7.78 3.96 14.99
C GLN A 73 -7.23 2.81 15.82
N LEU A 74 -6.00 2.97 16.30
CA LEU A 74 -5.34 2.00 17.16
C LEU A 74 -5.45 2.41 18.63
N SER A 75 -5.11 1.48 19.52
CA SER A 75 -5.05 1.68 20.97
C SER A 75 -4.10 2.81 21.40
N SER A 76 -3.06 3.12 20.63
CA SER A 76 -2.21 4.29 20.86
C SER A 76 -2.85 5.63 20.52
N GLY A 77 -4.04 5.62 19.90
CA GLY A 77 -4.72 6.81 19.39
C GLY A 77 -4.31 7.20 17.97
N HIS A 78 -3.22 6.63 17.42
CA HIS A 78 -2.85 6.81 16.02
C HIS A 78 -3.93 6.29 15.09
N CYS A 79 -4.08 6.96 13.94
CA CYS A 79 -5.10 6.64 12.97
C CYS A 79 -4.46 6.51 11.58
N GLY A 80 -5.01 5.63 10.75
CA GLY A 80 -4.60 5.40 9.38
C GLY A 80 -5.79 5.30 8.45
N LEU A 81 -5.52 5.51 7.16
CA LEU A 81 -6.54 5.53 6.10
C LEU A 81 -6.11 4.66 4.93
N ALA A 82 -7.10 4.08 4.25
CA ALA A 82 -6.93 3.51 2.92
C ALA A 82 -8.16 3.84 2.07
N CYS A 83 -7.97 4.11 0.79
CA CYS A 83 -9.08 4.31 -0.15
C CYS A 83 -9.95 3.05 -0.23
N LEU A 84 -11.25 3.22 -0.42
CA LEU A 84 -12.14 2.13 -0.80
C LEU A 84 -12.33 2.15 -2.32
N LEU A 85 -11.91 1.08 -3.00
CA LEU A 85 -12.03 0.94 -4.45
C LEU A 85 -13.46 0.55 -4.84
N ARG A 86 -14.38 1.53 -4.83
CA ARG A 86 -15.82 1.30 -5.12
C ARG A 86 -16.11 0.55 -6.42
N HIS A 87 -15.32 0.80 -7.46
CA HIS A 87 -15.49 0.16 -8.77
C HIS A 87 -15.05 -1.32 -8.80
N LYS A 88 -14.51 -1.83 -7.69
CA LYS A 88 -14.10 -3.22 -7.47
C LYS A 88 -14.98 -3.92 -6.43
N LEU A 89 -16.11 -3.31 -6.07
CA LEU A 89 -17.09 -3.94 -5.20
C LEU A 89 -17.93 -4.88 -6.07
N ASP A 90 -17.40 -6.08 -6.28
CA ASP A 90 -17.96 -7.05 -7.23
C ASP A 90 -18.94 -8.02 -6.56
N GLN A 91 -19.69 -7.57 -5.54
CA GLN A 91 -20.59 -8.43 -4.79
C GLN A 91 -21.97 -7.77 -4.61
N ASP A 92 -22.98 -8.37 -5.22
CA ASP A 92 -24.39 -8.10 -4.97
C ASP A 92 -24.82 -8.76 -3.64
N THR A 93 -24.24 -8.30 -2.54
CA THR A 93 -24.51 -8.78 -1.18
C THR A 93 -24.81 -7.61 -0.25
N CYS A 94 -25.65 -7.85 0.75
CA CYS A 94 -25.88 -6.89 1.83
C CYS A 94 -24.70 -6.81 2.81
N SER A 95 -23.83 -7.84 2.83
CA SER A 95 -22.67 -7.94 3.72
C SER A 95 -21.39 -8.11 2.91
N LEU A 96 -20.61 -7.03 2.79
CA LEU A 96 -19.32 -7.03 2.08
C LEU A 96 -18.17 -7.69 2.87
N LEU A 97 -18.39 -7.94 4.16
CA LEU A 97 -17.45 -8.61 5.07
C LEU A 97 -18.19 -9.60 5.96
N ASP A 98 -17.77 -10.87 5.95
CA ASP A 98 -18.35 -11.94 6.78
C ASP A 98 -18.20 -11.70 8.29
N HIS A 99 -17.20 -10.90 8.67
CA HIS A 99 -16.85 -10.61 10.06
C HIS A 99 -17.13 -9.14 10.44
N ALA A 100 -18.08 -8.50 9.74
CA ALA A 100 -18.55 -7.18 10.13
C ALA A 100 -19.10 -7.22 11.57
N GLY A 101 -18.73 -6.21 12.38
CA GLY A 101 -19.08 -6.16 13.81
C GLY A 101 -18.06 -6.82 14.75
N THR A 102 -17.05 -7.53 14.24
CA THR A 102 -16.01 -8.17 15.08
C THR A 102 -14.61 -7.59 14.84
N LEU A 103 -14.48 -6.53 14.04
CA LEU A 103 -13.18 -5.94 13.68
C LEU A 103 -12.58 -5.11 14.83
N THR A 104 -13.42 -4.43 15.61
CA THR A 104 -12.97 -3.70 16.81
C THR A 104 -12.46 -4.68 17.85
N GLY A 105 -11.32 -4.38 18.45
CA GLY A 105 -10.58 -5.25 19.36
C GLY A 105 -9.63 -6.23 18.66
N MET A 106 -9.70 -6.34 17.33
CA MET A 106 -8.74 -7.16 16.57
C MET A 106 -7.31 -6.66 16.81
N LYS A 107 -6.37 -7.57 17.04
CA LYS A 107 -4.94 -7.23 17.12
C LYS A 107 -4.46 -6.74 15.76
N ALA A 108 -3.64 -5.70 15.76
CA ALA A 108 -3.04 -5.16 14.56
C ALA A 108 -2.20 -6.24 13.82
N SER A 109 -1.60 -7.18 14.55
CA SER A 109 -0.90 -8.33 13.98
C SER A 109 -1.77 -9.28 13.15
N HIS A 110 -3.09 -9.30 13.38
CA HIS A 110 -4.06 -10.03 12.55
C HIS A 110 -4.67 -9.16 11.45
N ALA A 111 -4.82 -7.86 11.71
CA ALA A 111 -5.39 -6.93 10.74
C ALA A 111 -4.40 -6.61 9.59
N VAL A 112 -3.11 -6.43 9.87
CA VAL A 112 -2.09 -6.12 8.84
C VAL A 112 -2.05 -7.16 7.71
N PRO A 113 -2.01 -8.49 7.98
CA PRO A 113 -2.08 -9.53 6.95
C PRO A 113 -3.31 -9.49 6.03
N LEU A 114 -4.40 -8.83 6.44
CA LEU A 114 -5.60 -8.69 5.61
C LEU A 114 -5.30 -7.98 4.28
N LEU A 115 -4.21 -7.22 4.18
CA LEU A 115 -3.76 -6.62 2.91
C LEU A 115 -3.57 -7.65 1.78
N ARG A 116 -3.25 -8.91 2.10
CA ARG A 116 -2.99 -9.96 1.09
C ARG A 116 -4.20 -10.35 0.26
N THR A 117 -5.40 -10.15 0.80
CA THR A 117 -6.62 -10.65 0.18
C THR A 117 -6.94 -9.90 -1.12
N PRO A 118 -7.55 -10.56 -2.12
CA PRO A 118 -8.09 -9.87 -3.29
C PRO A 118 -9.35 -9.04 -2.98
N ASN A 119 -10.04 -9.29 -1.85
CA ASN A 119 -11.20 -8.48 -1.46
C ASN A 119 -10.75 -7.06 -1.07
N VAL A 120 -11.09 -6.07 -1.89
CA VAL A 120 -10.63 -4.69 -1.70
C VAL A 120 -11.11 -4.05 -0.39
N VAL A 121 -12.25 -4.50 0.15
CA VAL A 121 -12.77 -4.02 1.45
C VAL A 121 -11.87 -4.53 2.57
N THR A 122 -11.61 -5.84 2.61
CA THR A 122 -10.74 -6.47 3.61
C THR A 122 -9.30 -5.97 3.48
N ALA A 123 -8.78 -5.84 2.25
CA ALA A 123 -7.44 -5.29 2.00
C ALA A 123 -7.30 -3.85 2.51
N SER A 124 -8.36 -3.03 2.37
CA SER A 124 -8.36 -1.65 2.88
C SER A 124 -8.23 -1.57 4.40
N VAL A 125 -8.77 -2.55 5.15
CA VAL A 125 -8.58 -2.65 6.61
C VAL A 125 -7.11 -2.90 6.94
N GLY A 126 -6.47 -3.84 6.22
CA GLY A 126 -5.05 -4.13 6.38
C GLY A 126 -4.17 -2.92 6.08
N LEU A 127 -4.39 -2.26 4.94
CA LEU A 127 -3.60 -1.08 4.54
C LEU A 127 -3.82 0.11 5.50
N ALA A 128 -5.07 0.36 5.92
CA ALA A 128 -5.36 1.42 6.89
C ALA A 128 -4.70 1.14 8.25
N THR A 129 -4.64 -0.12 8.66
CA THR A 129 -3.91 -0.55 9.87
C THR A 129 -2.40 -0.30 9.73
N ILE A 130 -1.81 -0.68 8.59
CA ILE A 130 -0.39 -0.40 8.29
C ILE A 130 -0.10 1.10 8.36
N ASN A 131 -0.95 1.93 7.77
CA ASN A 131 -0.80 3.38 7.80
C ASN A 131 -0.95 3.96 9.22
N ALA A 132 -1.82 3.38 10.06
CA ALA A 132 -1.97 3.78 11.45
C ALA A 132 -0.71 3.46 12.27
N LEU A 133 -0.10 2.30 12.05
CA LEU A 133 1.14 1.90 12.73
C LEU A 133 2.33 2.74 12.26
N ALA A 134 2.42 3.02 10.96
CA ALA A 134 3.48 3.87 10.40
C ALA A 134 3.41 5.31 10.92
N ALA A 135 2.23 5.80 11.30
CA ALA A 135 2.03 7.18 11.78
C ALA A 135 2.87 7.52 13.02
N LYS A 136 3.18 6.52 13.86
CA LYS A 136 3.98 6.67 15.10
C LYS A 136 5.42 7.14 14.83
N HIS A 137 5.95 6.81 13.66
CA HIS A 137 7.34 7.10 13.29
C HIS A 137 7.46 8.31 12.36
N LEU A 138 6.35 9.02 12.10
CA LEU A 138 6.38 10.18 11.24
C LEU A 138 7.06 11.35 11.95
N PRO A 139 8.01 12.03 11.28
CA PRO A 139 8.52 13.28 11.80
C PRO A 139 7.38 14.31 11.90
N PRO A 140 7.55 15.36 12.72
CA PRO A 140 6.64 16.49 12.67
C PRO A 140 6.55 17.01 11.23
N PRO A 141 5.37 17.43 10.79
CA PRO A 141 5.15 17.89 9.43
C PRO A 141 6.01 19.12 9.19
N PRO A 142 6.73 19.20 8.05
CA PRO A 142 7.55 20.36 7.73
C PRO A 142 6.71 21.64 7.70
N SER A 143 7.33 22.79 7.98
CA SER A 143 6.68 24.10 7.88
C SER A 143 6.29 24.44 6.45
N ASP A 144 7.05 23.91 5.48
CA ASP A 144 6.96 24.25 4.07
C ASP A 144 6.31 23.08 3.30
N ASP A 145 5.36 23.39 2.41
CA ASP A 145 4.69 22.43 1.51
C ASP A 145 5.10 22.77 0.06
N PRO A 146 6.34 22.45 -0.36
CA PRO A 146 6.81 22.77 -1.70
C PRO A 146 5.90 22.12 -2.75
N PRO A 147 5.66 22.77 -3.89
CA PRO A 147 4.89 22.19 -4.98
C PRO A 147 5.45 20.84 -5.42
N LEU A 148 4.56 19.90 -5.78
CA LEU A 148 4.97 18.57 -6.25
C LEU A 148 5.88 18.65 -7.48
N SER A 149 5.69 19.66 -8.33
CA SER A 149 6.55 19.90 -9.51
C SER A 149 8.02 20.11 -9.14
N ASP A 150 8.25 20.75 -8.01
CA ASP A 150 9.58 21.19 -7.59
C ASP A 150 10.28 20.01 -6.91
N LEU A 151 9.54 19.23 -6.10
CA LEU A 151 9.99 17.97 -5.50
C LEU A 151 10.33 16.88 -6.54
N LEU A 152 9.71 16.92 -7.72
CA LEU A 152 9.98 15.98 -8.82
C LEU A 152 10.95 16.56 -9.87
N HIS A 153 11.40 17.81 -9.66
CA HIS A 153 12.35 18.48 -10.55
C HIS A 153 11.84 18.48 -12.01
N LEU A 154 10.55 18.76 -12.22
CA LEU A 154 9.92 18.60 -13.54
C LEU A 154 10.48 19.60 -14.57
N THR A 155 10.67 19.12 -15.79
CA THR A 155 11.11 19.88 -16.96
C THR A 155 10.12 19.71 -18.12
N PRO A 156 10.08 20.63 -19.10
CA PRO A 156 9.19 20.51 -20.26
C PRO A 156 9.37 19.24 -21.10
N ASP A 157 10.57 18.65 -21.06
CA ASP A 157 10.96 17.44 -21.82
C ASP A 157 10.53 16.14 -21.12
N ASP A 158 10.04 16.22 -19.88
CA ASP A 158 9.63 15.03 -19.13
C ASP A 158 8.38 14.39 -19.75
N ARG A 159 8.43 13.05 -19.82
CA ARG A 159 7.30 12.20 -20.18
C ARG A 159 6.69 11.65 -18.91
N ILE A 160 5.55 12.22 -18.51
CA ILE A 160 4.91 11.88 -17.25
C ILE A 160 3.89 10.77 -17.46
N ALA A 161 4.03 9.68 -16.72
CA ALA A 161 3.00 8.67 -16.57
C ALA A 161 2.32 8.81 -15.21
N MET A 162 1.00 9.00 -15.21
CA MET A 162 0.18 9.08 -14.01
C MET A 162 -0.77 7.88 -13.92
N ILE A 163 -0.65 7.10 -12.85
CA ILE A 163 -1.57 6.01 -12.52
C ILE A 163 -2.55 6.49 -11.46
N GLY A 164 -3.82 6.52 -11.83
CA GLY A 164 -4.91 7.17 -11.11
C GLY A 164 -5.08 8.62 -11.56
N HIS A 165 -6.32 9.02 -11.86
CA HIS A 165 -6.64 10.38 -12.28
C HIS A 165 -6.77 11.29 -11.06
N ILE A 166 -5.73 12.10 -10.82
CA ILE A 166 -5.64 13.02 -9.70
C ILE A 166 -5.77 14.46 -10.22
N GLU A 167 -7.01 14.92 -10.38
CA GLU A 167 -7.34 16.21 -11.03
C GLU A 167 -6.50 17.41 -10.54
N PRO A 168 -6.32 17.64 -9.21
CA PRO A 168 -5.52 18.79 -8.76
C PRO A 168 -4.05 18.72 -9.19
N ILE A 169 -3.51 17.51 -9.39
CA ILE A 169 -2.13 17.30 -9.83
C ILE A 169 -2.04 17.45 -11.34
N ILE A 170 -3.01 16.93 -12.10
CA ILE A 170 -3.10 17.11 -13.55
C ILE A 170 -3.13 18.61 -13.88
N GLN A 171 -3.96 19.40 -13.20
CA GLN A 171 -4.05 20.85 -13.41
C GLN A 171 -2.74 21.59 -13.14
N HIS A 172 -1.96 21.12 -12.14
CA HIS A 172 -0.68 21.72 -11.79
C HIS A 172 0.45 21.35 -12.76
N ILE A 173 0.43 20.12 -13.27
CA ILE A 173 1.51 19.55 -14.09
C ILE A 173 1.32 19.82 -15.58
N LYS A 174 0.09 19.70 -16.10
CA LYS A 174 -0.20 19.79 -17.53
C LYS A 174 0.35 21.06 -18.21
N PRO A 175 0.37 22.26 -17.57
CA PRO A 175 0.96 23.45 -18.17
C PRO A 175 2.50 23.45 -18.24
N ARG A 176 3.18 22.52 -17.56
CA ARG A 176 4.64 22.52 -17.38
C ARG A 176 5.37 21.48 -18.23
N VAL A 177 4.64 20.56 -18.87
CA VAL A 177 5.22 19.42 -19.59
C VAL A 177 4.56 19.22 -20.93
N THR A 178 5.31 18.66 -21.87
CA THR A 178 4.81 18.34 -23.22
C THR A 178 4.00 17.04 -23.24
N HIS A 179 4.32 16.09 -22.36
CA HIS A 179 3.73 14.74 -22.38
C HIS A 179 3.19 14.34 -21.00
N LEU A 180 1.87 14.11 -20.94
CA LEU A 180 1.18 13.58 -19.76
C LEU A 180 0.24 12.44 -20.17
N TRP A 181 0.59 11.23 -19.75
CA TRP A 181 -0.19 10.01 -19.94
C TRP A 181 -0.92 9.67 -18.65
N VAL A 182 -2.25 9.70 -18.66
CA VAL A 182 -3.06 9.40 -17.47
C VAL A 182 -3.81 8.09 -17.67
N PHE A 183 -3.70 7.17 -16.72
CA PHE A 183 -4.40 5.89 -16.72
C PHE A 183 -5.25 5.79 -15.46
N ASP A 184 -6.53 5.41 -15.58
CA ASP A 184 -7.39 5.20 -14.42
C ASP A 184 -8.47 4.15 -14.75
N GLU A 185 -8.47 3.06 -14.00
CA GLU A 185 -9.38 1.93 -14.20
C GLU A 185 -10.86 2.31 -13.97
N ALA A 186 -11.13 3.20 -13.02
CA ALA A 186 -12.50 3.60 -12.66
C ALA A 186 -13.05 4.72 -13.56
N LYS A 187 -12.19 5.35 -14.37
CA LYS A 187 -12.52 6.54 -15.17
C LYS A 187 -12.18 6.38 -16.64
N THR A 188 -12.18 5.16 -17.16
CA THR A 188 -11.92 4.86 -18.57
C THR A 188 -12.80 5.66 -19.55
N HIS A 189 -13.97 6.13 -19.11
CA HIS A 189 -14.89 6.97 -19.89
C HIS A 189 -14.51 8.45 -19.94
N MET A 190 -13.60 8.91 -19.08
CA MET A 190 -13.24 10.33 -18.99
C MET A 190 -12.28 10.74 -20.12
N PRO A 191 -12.44 11.95 -20.69
CA PRO A 191 -11.50 12.48 -21.67
C PRO A 191 -10.07 12.55 -21.14
N GLY A 192 -9.09 12.19 -21.96
CA GLY A 192 -7.67 12.21 -21.60
C GLY A 192 -7.19 11.00 -20.80
N ILE A 193 -8.06 10.03 -20.50
CA ILE A 193 -7.66 8.74 -19.94
C ILE A 193 -7.23 7.79 -21.06
N ILE A 194 -6.01 7.30 -20.96
CA ILE A 194 -5.43 6.31 -21.87
C ILE A 194 -5.88 4.90 -21.44
N PRO A 195 -6.27 4.02 -22.38
CA PRO A 195 -6.58 2.63 -22.08
C PRO A 195 -5.45 1.91 -21.34
N LEU A 196 -5.81 1.12 -20.32
CA LEU A 196 -4.83 0.41 -19.47
C LEU A 196 -3.91 -0.53 -20.25
N HIS A 197 -4.38 -1.12 -21.36
CA HIS A 197 -3.57 -2.04 -22.17
C HIS A 197 -2.37 -1.36 -22.86
N ARG A 198 -2.31 -0.01 -22.89
CA ARG A 198 -1.15 0.75 -23.38
C ARG A 198 -0.07 0.99 -22.33
N GLN A 199 -0.31 0.59 -21.07
CA GLN A 199 0.70 0.72 -20.01
C GLN A 199 2.03 0.03 -20.36
N PRO A 200 2.06 -1.22 -20.88
CA PRO A 200 3.32 -1.88 -21.23
C PRO A 200 4.10 -1.18 -22.36
N GLU A 201 3.40 -0.41 -23.21
CA GLU A 201 4.01 0.38 -24.29
C GLU A 201 4.58 1.69 -23.74
N LEU A 202 3.81 2.41 -22.92
CA LEU A 202 4.11 3.81 -22.55
C LEU A 202 4.90 3.95 -21.24
N LEU A 203 4.62 3.12 -20.23
CA LEU A 203 5.30 3.23 -18.93
C LEU A 203 6.83 3.04 -19.02
N PRO A 204 7.37 2.13 -19.86
CA PRO A 204 8.82 2.00 -20.00
C PRO A 204 9.50 3.24 -20.56
N GLN A 205 8.74 4.14 -21.20
CA GLN A 205 9.24 5.36 -21.81
C GLN A 205 9.15 6.57 -20.87
N CYS A 206 8.43 6.48 -19.74
CA CYS A 206 8.25 7.64 -18.87
C CYS A 206 9.55 8.03 -18.17
N THR A 207 9.77 9.33 -17.99
CA THR A 207 10.89 9.86 -17.19
C THR A 207 10.45 10.13 -15.76
N VAL A 208 9.16 10.42 -15.54
CA VAL A 208 8.56 10.61 -14.21
C VAL A 208 7.29 9.78 -14.11
N ALA A 209 7.22 8.95 -13.07
CA ALA A 209 6.03 8.16 -12.75
C ALA A 209 5.34 8.70 -11.49
N ILE A 210 4.05 8.99 -11.60
CA ILE A 210 3.18 9.36 -10.47
C ILE A 210 2.19 8.22 -10.26
N LEU A 211 2.44 7.42 -9.24
CA LEU A 211 1.67 6.20 -8.95
C LEU A 211 0.72 6.45 -7.79
N SER A 212 -0.57 6.18 -7.99
CA SER A 212 -1.51 6.18 -6.86
C SER A 212 -1.22 5.02 -5.91
N ALA A 213 -1.20 5.30 -4.60
CA ALA A 213 -1.08 4.28 -3.57
C ALA A 213 -2.26 3.31 -3.51
N THR A 214 -3.36 3.59 -4.21
CA THR A 214 -4.44 2.61 -4.35
C THR A 214 -4.04 1.39 -5.19
N SER A 215 -2.93 1.48 -5.95
CA SER A 215 -2.36 0.34 -6.68
C SER A 215 -1.88 -0.80 -5.76
N ILE A 216 -1.68 -0.51 -4.46
CA ILE A 216 -1.40 -1.53 -3.44
C ILE A 216 -2.66 -2.37 -3.16
N LEU A 217 -3.85 -1.75 -3.18
CA LEU A 217 -5.12 -2.40 -2.82
C LEU A 217 -5.67 -3.32 -3.91
N ASN A 218 -5.39 -3.01 -5.18
CA ASN A 218 -5.75 -3.86 -6.32
C ASN A 218 -4.55 -4.68 -6.82
N HIS A 219 -3.45 -4.72 -6.06
CA HIS A 219 -2.26 -5.56 -6.31
C HIS A 219 -1.54 -5.27 -7.64
N THR A 220 -1.70 -4.09 -8.21
CA THR A 220 -1.00 -3.72 -9.47
C THR A 220 0.35 -3.03 -9.25
N ILE A 221 0.67 -2.62 -8.01
CA ILE A 221 1.86 -1.79 -7.72
C ILE A 221 3.18 -2.42 -8.19
N ASP A 222 3.38 -3.72 -7.98
CA ASP A 222 4.64 -4.39 -8.35
C ASP A 222 4.82 -4.44 -9.88
N ALA A 223 3.74 -4.65 -10.63
CA ALA A 223 3.77 -4.59 -12.10
C ALA A 223 4.06 -3.17 -12.60
N LEU A 224 3.51 -2.14 -11.94
CA LEU A 224 3.81 -0.75 -12.26
C LEU A 224 5.29 -0.43 -12.06
N PHE A 225 5.88 -0.84 -10.93
CA PHE A 225 7.33 -0.66 -10.70
C PHE A 225 8.16 -1.38 -11.76
N ALA A 226 7.77 -2.58 -12.17
CA ALA A 226 8.47 -3.33 -13.23
C ALA A 226 8.39 -2.64 -14.60
N MET A 227 7.35 -1.83 -14.85
CA MET A 227 7.18 -1.12 -16.11
C MET A 227 7.82 0.28 -16.13
N THR A 228 8.10 0.91 -14.99
CA THR A 228 8.68 2.26 -14.91
C THR A 228 10.21 2.26 -14.95
N THR A 229 10.81 1.54 -15.90
CA THR A 229 12.26 1.23 -15.90
C THR A 229 13.16 2.43 -16.21
N GLN A 230 12.69 3.37 -17.04
CA GLN A 230 13.40 4.61 -17.40
C GLN A 230 13.06 5.80 -16.50
N ALA A 231 12.14 5.64 -15.55
CA ALA A 231 11.76 6.72 -14.66
C ALA A 231 12.96 7.14 -13.79
N ARG A 232 13.34 8.41 -13.87
CA ARG A 232 14.29 9.04 -12.94
C ARG A 232 13.64 9.39 -11.61
N GLU A 233 12.32 9.65 -11.64
CA GLU A 233 11.52 9.96 -10.47
C GLU A 233 10.30 9.04 -10.42
N ILE A 234 10.05 8.43 -9.26
CA ILE A 234 8.86 7.63 -8.99
C ILE A 234 8.23 8.16 -7.71
N CYS A 235 7.06 8.78 -7.86
CA CYS A 235 6.26 9.28 -6.77
C CYS A 235 5.12 8.31 -6.45
N LEU A 236 5.09 7.76 -5.24
CA LEU A 236 3.92 7.03 -4.74
C LEU A 236 3.06 7.96 -3.89
N MET A 237 1.82 8.21 -4.32
CA MET A 237 1.01 9.27 -3.73
C MET A 237 -0.43 8.91 -3.39
N GLY A 238 -0.94 9.60 -2.38
CA GLY A 238 -2.34 9.60 -1.97
C GLY A 238 -2.51 9.35 -0.47
N PRO A 239 -3.74 9.54 0.06
CA PRO A 239 -4.01 9.29 1.48
C PRO A 239 -3.75 7.84 1.92
N SER A 240 -3.72 6.88 0.99
CA SER A 240 -3.41 5.47 1.25
C SER A 240 -1.91 5.16 1.31
N THR A 241 -1.02 6.10 1.02
CA THR A 241 0.43 5.85 0.95
C THR A 241 1.00 5.47 2.33
N PRO A 242 1.57 4.27 2.49
CA PRO A 242 2.37 3.95 3.66
C PRO A 242 3.67 4.73 3.63
N LEU A 243 3.90 5.53 4.66
CA LEU A 243 5.09 6.36 4.78
C LEU A 243 6.22 5.55 5.45
N ILE A 244 6.63 4.47 4.78
CA ILE A 244 7.65 3.52 5.23
C ILE A 244 8.80 3.49 4.21
N PRO A 245 9.78 4.42 4.31
CA PRO A 245 10.89 4.55 3.36
C PRO A 245 11.60 3.24 3.00
N ALA A 246 11.89 2.42 4.01
CA ALA A 246 12.63 1.16 3.84
C ALA A 246 11.94 0.16 2.90
N VAL A 247 10.62 0.23 2.72
CA VAL A 247 9.89 -0.64 1.79
C VAL A 247 9.98 -0.11 0.36
N PHE A 248 9.95 1.20 0.18
CA PHE A 248 9.79 1.80 -1.16
C PHE A 248 11.11 2.21 -1.82
N GLN A 249 12.13 2.57 -1.03
CA GLN A 249 13.45 2.95 -1.56
C GLN A 249 14.10 1.83 -2.40
N PRO A 250 14.10 0.54 -2.00
CA PRO A 250 14.64 -0.54 -2.84
C PRO A 250 13.83 -0.81 -4.12
N ARG A 251 12.62 -0.24 -4.22
CA ARG A 251 11.71 -0.37 -5.36
C ARG A 251 11.82 0.83 -6.32
N GLY A 252 12.82 1.70 -6.12
CA GLY A 252 13.09 2.85 -6.98
C GLY A 252 12.18 4.05 -6.72
N VAL A 253 11.34 4.02 -5.67
CA VAL A 253 10.54 5.19 -5.29
C VAL A 253 11.46 6.29 -4.78
N THR A 254 11.31 7.49 -5.34
CA THR A 254 12.07 8.68 -4.97
C THR A 254 11.26 9.65 -4.12
N LEU A 255 9.92 9.55 -4.14
CA LEU A 255 9.05 10.40 -3.33
C LEU A 255 7.84 9.63 -2.80
N LEU A 256 7.67 9.62 -1.48
CA LEU A 256 6.42 9.23 -0.84
C LEU A 256 5.59 10.48 -0.50
N ALA A 257 4.42 10.61 -1.13
CA ALA A 257 3.51 11.74 -0.91
C ALA A 257 2.21 11.27 -0.25
N GLY A 258 2.22 11.22 1.09
CA GLY A 258 1.13 10.73 1.92
C GLY A 258 0.43 11.80 2.74
N ARG A 259 -0.25 11.38 3.82
CA ARG A 259 -0.90 12.28 4.77
C ARG A 259 -0.71 11.81 6.21
N GLN A 260 -0.40 12.75 7.10
CA GLN A 260 -0.45 12.54 8.55
C GLN A 260 -1.80 12.99 9.08
N ILE A 261 -2.38 12.20 9.97
CA ILE A 261 -3.69 12.48 10.57
C ILE A 261 -3.49 13.26 11.86
N THR A 262 -4.15 14.43 11.95
CA THR A 262 -3.99 15.35 13.10
C THR A 262 -5.21 15.35 14.02
N ASN A 263 -6.35 14.84 13.56
CA ASN A 263 -7.55 14.66 14.38
C ASN A 263 -8.26 13.37 13.96
N ALA A 264 -8.01 12.29 14.71
CA ALA A 264 -8.56 10.97 14.43
C ALA A 264 -10.09 10.92 14.57
N SER A 265 -10.64 11.47 15.66
CA SER A 265 -12.09 11.47 15.92
C SER A 265 -12.87 12.14 14.78
N LYS A 266 -12.43 13.33 14.33
CA LYS A 266 -13.12 14.03 13.24
C LYS A 266 -12.96 13.29 11.91
N LEU A 267 -11.83 12.64 11.69
CA LEU A 267 -11.61 11.85 10.49
C LEU A 267 -12.54 10.64 10.43
N LEU A 268 -12.68 9.90 11.54
CA LEU A 268 -13.59 8.76 11.65
C LEU A 268 -15.03 9.19 11.35
N GLN A 269 -15.46 10.36 11.85
CA GLN A 269 -16.76 10.94 11.49
C GLN A 269 -16.87 11.22 9.99
N VAL A 270 -15.91 11.95 9.41
CA VAL A 270 -15.92 12.28 7.98
C VAL A 270 -16.01 11.02 7.12
N VAL A 271 -15.24 9.98 7.46
CA VAL A 271 -15.28 8.71 6.74
C VAL A 271 -16.62 8.01 6.88
N SER A 272 -17.20 8.01 8.09
CA SER A 272 -18.54 7.44 8.34
C SER A 272 -19.65 8.13 7.55
N GLU A 273 -19.48 9.42 7.29
CA GLU A 273 -20.40 10.25 6.49
C GLU A 273 -20.03 10.27 4.99
N ALA A 274 -19.29 9.25 4.51
CA ALA A 274 -18.86 9.09 3.12
C ALA A 274 -18.01 10.25 2.56
N GLY A 275 -17.34 11.00 3.43
CA GLY A 275 -16.47 12.10 3.06
C GLY A 275 -15.12 11.64 2.50
N GLY A 276 -14.66 12.34 1.45
CA GLY A 276 -13.35 12.11 0.83
C GLY A 276 -12.30 13.16 1.19
N THR A 277 -11.19 13.17 0.45
CA THR A 277 -10.01 14.02 0.73
C THR A 277 -10.33 15.50 0.91
N ARG A 278 -11.27 16.05 0.13
CA ARG A 278 -11.69 17.46 0.25
C ARG A 278 -12.26 17.78 1.63
N ARG A 279 -12.92 16.82 2.29
CA ARG A 279 -13.56 16.99 3.60
C ARG A 279 -12.58 16.81 4.76
N PHE A 280 -11.60 15.91 4.64
CA PHE A 280 -10.59 15.72 5.68
C PHE A 280 -9.28 16.50 5.46
N LYS A 281 -9.18 17.36 4.43
CA LYS A 281 -7.96 18.15 4.14
C LYS A 281 -7.50 18.99 5.34
N LYS A 282 -8.42 19.59 6.11
CA LYS A 282 -8.08 20.48 7.25
C LYS A 282 -7.65 19.73 8.52
N ILE A 283 -7.96 18.43 8.60
CA ILE A 283 -7.68 17.57 9.77
C ILE A 283 -6.56 16.56 9.49
N THR A 284 -5.86 16.76 8.38
CA THR A 284 -4.71 15.96 7.96
C THR A 284 -3.68 16.89 7.34
N LYS A 285 -2.39 16.60 7.51
CA LYS A 285 -1.31 17.34 6.87
C LYS A 285 -0.70 16.50 5.75
N LYS A 286 -0.29 17.14 4.65
CA LYS A 286 0.50 16.44 3.64
C LYS A 286 1.86 16.11 4.23
N VAL A 287 2.40 14.96 3.87
CA VAL A 287 3.77 14.59 4.22
C VAL A 287 4.44 14.07 2.96
N ASN A 288 5.57 14.70 2.63
CA ASN A 288 6.42 14.33 1.51
C ASN A 288 7.74 13.81 2.08
N ILE A 289 8.11 12.57 1.78
CA ILE A 289 9.41 11.99 2.16
C ILE A 289 10.19 11.76 0.87
N VAL A 290 11.23 12.55 0.67
CA VAL A 290 12.19 12.38 -0.43
C VAL A 290 13.11 11.22 -0.07
N LEU A 291 13.28 10.30 -1.02
CA LEU A 291 14.10 9.10 -0.89
C LEU A 291 15.23 9.19 -1.91
N THR A 292 16.46 8.95 -1.46
CA THR A 292 17.58 8.77 -2.38
C THR A 292 17.52 7.34 -2.93
N PRO A 293 17.30 7.14 -4.23
CA PRO A 293 17.27 5.80 -4.79
C PRO A 293 18.64 5.13 -4.60
N GLU A 294 18.64 3.83 -4.31
CA GLU A 294 19.89 3.07 -4.33
C GLU A 294 20.47 3.08 -5.75
N PRO A 295 21.79 3.19 -5.92
CA PRO A 295 22.40 3.11 -7.24
C PRO A 295 21.99 1.79 -7.90
N LYS A 296 21.40 1.86 -9.10
CA LYS A 296 21.08 0.67 -9.89
C LYS A 296 22.40 -0.11 -10.06
N LYS A 297 22.46 -1.33 -9.51
CA LYS A 297 23.59 -2.23 -9.77
C LYS A 297 23.56 -2.54 -11.27
N THR A 298 24.49 -1.91 -12.00
CA THR A 298 24.83 -2.19 -13.39
C THR A 298 25.34 -3.61 -13.54
#